data_AF-A0A0L7SY94-F1
#
_entry.id   AF-A0A0L7SY94-F1
#
_cell.length_a   1.000
_cell.length_b   1.000
_cell.length_c   1.000
_cell.angle_alpha   90.00
_cell.angle_beta   90.00
_cell.angle_gamma   90.00
#
_symmetry.space_group_name_H-M   'P 1'
#
loop_
_entity.id
_entity.type
_entity.pdbx_description
1 polymer ?
#
loop_
_entity_poly.entity_id
_entity_poly.type
_entity_poly.pdbx_seq_one_letter_code
_entity_poly.pdbx_strand_id
1 'polypeptide(L)'
;MVSVLSQDVRRYASNGKAKGGNDDWRTPRRMFDNLNKEFSFTIDAAATRENRVCDRYFDIASDAFAQSWQGESLFCNPPYSQISKFLKKAHEPDTGVFVVPARTQSGYWLKLVWTNSYCHEIRFLHRNVRFVPPPGVAQAVIANRAPLPVAILVYRNTPRTAEHRITVCCADTLLPLTVVNRGGKGGRPTLYDAEQIDMVVQLYEKGSTIQAIAEATGIPRSTVGRITIRL
;
A
#
# COMPACT_ATOMS: atom_id res chain seq x y z
N MET A 1 3.53 16.72 -29.31
CA MET A 1 4.30 15.62 -28.72
C MET A 1 3.42 14.99 -27.64
N VAL A 2 2.81 13.84 -27.89
CA VAL A 2 1.93 13.19 -26.91
C VAL A 2 2.84 12.56 -25.86
N SER A 3 2.74 13.03 -24.61
CA SER A 3 3.49 12.46 -23.49
C SER A 3 3.17 10.97 -23.39
N VAL A 4 4.20 10.13 -23.51
CA VAL A 4 4.13 8.66 -23.36
C VAL A 4 3.65 8.28 -21.94
N LEU A 5 3.72 9.22 -20.98
CA LEU A 5 3.26 9.07 -19.59
C LEU A 5 1.78 9.45 -19.39
N SER A 6 1.09 9.94 -20.43
CA SER A 6 -0.34 10.34 -20.35
C SER A 6 -1.34 9.20 -20.40
N GLN A 7 -0.88 7.93 -20.43
CA GLN A 7 -1.79 6.79 -20.32
C GLN A 7 -2.48 6.78 -18.96
N ASP A 8 -3.78 7.08 -19.02
CA ASP A 8 -4.73 7.26 -17.93
C ASP A 8 -4.45 6.36 -16.71
N VAL A 9 -3.85 6.95 -15.66
CA VAL A 9 -3.53 6.30 -14.37
C VAL A 9 -4.76 5.58 -13.77
N ARG A 10 -5.96 6.02 -14.15
CA ARG A 10 -7.26 5.40 -13.81
C ARG A 10 -7.32 3.91 -14.15
N ARG A 11 -6.73 3.46 -15.26
CA ARG A 11 -6.77 2.04 -15.67
C ARG A 11 -6.02 1.14 -14.68
N TYR A 12 -4.97 1.64 -14.06
CA TYR A 12 -4.14 0.93 -13.09
C TYR A 12 -4.67 1.00 -11.65
N ALA A 13 -5.66 1.85 -11.38
CA ALA A 13 -6.24 2.05 -10.05
C ALA A 13 -7.48 1.17 -9.77
N SER A 14 -8.15 0.67 -10.81
CA SER A 14 -9.43 -0.06 -10.67
C SER A 14 -9.24 -1.54 -10.26
N ASN A 15 -9.93 -1.98 -9.20
CA ASN A 15 -10.04 -3.37 -8.73
C ASN A 15 -11.48 -3.63 -8.20
N GLY A 16 -11.79 -4.88 -7.82
CA GLY A 16 -13.06 -5.22 -7.16
C GLY A 16 -14.28 -5.21 -8.10
N LYS A 17 -15.42 -4.70 -7.63
CA LYS A 17 -16.68 -4.61 -8.40
C LYS A 17 -16.53 -3.95 -9.77
N ALA A 18 -15.62 -2.98 -9.90
CA ALA A 18 -15.33 -2.29 -11.16
C ALA A 18 -14.75 -3.21 -12.27
N LYS A 19 -14.40 -4.46 -11.94
CA LYS A 19 -13.91 -5.51 -12.87
C LYS A 19 -14.76 -6.78 -12.81
N GLY A 20 -15.98 -6.72 -12.30
CA GLY A 20 -16.87 -7.89 -12.14
C GLY A 20 -16.55 -8.76 -10.93
N GLY A 21 -15.73 -8.28 -9.98
CA GLY A 21 -15.45 -8.97 -8.73
C GLY A 21 -16.47 -8.69 -7.61
N ASN A 22 -16.37 -9.42 -6.51
CA ASN A 22 -17.08 -9.12 -5.27
C ASN A 22 -16.13 -8.40 -4.30
N ASP A 23 -16.64 -7.44 -3.52
CA ASP A 23 -15.86 -6.67 -2.53
C ASP A 23 -16.01 -7.22 -1.09
N ASP A 24 -16.90 -8.20 -0.86
CA ASP A 24 -17.25 -8.71 0.48
C ASP A 24 -16.46 -9.97 0.87
N TRP A 25 -15.27 -10.16 0.30
CA TRP A 25 -14.37 -11.26 0.66
C TRP A 25 -13.82 -11.08 2.07
N ARG A 26 -13.81 -12.14 2.87
CA ARG A 26 -13.40 -12.10 4.27
C ARG A 26 -11.98 -12.60 4.47
N THR A 27 -11.24 -11.92 5.35
CA THR A 27 -9.90 -12.35 5.78
C THR A 27 -9.98 -13.69 6.51
N PRO A 28 -9.07 -14.66 6.24
CA PRO A 28 -9.04 -15.92 6.95
C PRO A 28 -8.84 -15.72 8.46
N ARG A 29 -9.57 -16.46 9.29
CA ARG A 29 -9.56 -16.28 10.75
C ARG A 29 -8.16 -16.34 11.35
N ARG A 30 -7.35 -17.35 10.97
CA ARG A 30 -5.97 -17.50 11.44
C ARG A 30 -5.07 -16.32 11.07
N MET A 31 -5.25 -15.77 9.87
CA MET A 31 -4.52 -14.59 9.41
C MET A 31 -4.86 -13.39 10.30
N PHE A 32 -6.15 -13.14 10.51
CA PHE A 32 -6.62 -12.07 11.40
C PHE A 32 -6.11 -12.26 12.83
N ASP A 33 -6.26 -13.45 13.42
CA ASP A 33 -5.87 -13.70 14.81
C ASP A 33 -4.38 -13.42 15.05
N ASN A 34 -3.50 -13.73 14.09
CA ASN A 34 -2.07 -13.46 14.24
C ASN A 34 -1.73 -11.97 14.10
N LEU A 35 -2.46 -11.22 13.25
CA LEU A 35 -2.34 -9.76 13.25
C LEU A 35 -2.89 -9.17 14.55
N ASN A 36 -4.03 -9.68 15.03
CA ASN A 36 -4.67 -9.16 16.22
C ASN A 36 -3.83 -9.42 17.49
N LYS A 37 -3.11 -10.54 17.56
CA LYS A 37 -2.12 -10.78 18.63
C LYS A 37 -0.98 -9.76 18.63
N GLU A 38 -0.61 -9.24 17.46
CA GLU A 38 0.48 -8.27 17.34
C GLU A 38 0.01 -6.83 17.58
N PHE A 39 -1.17 -6.48 17.06
CA PHE A 39 -1.63 -5.09 17.01
C PHE A 39 -2.80 -4.79 17.94
N SER A 40 -3.44 -5.79 18.54
CA SER A 40 -4.58 -5.65 19.46
C SER A 40 -5.66 -4.72 18.89
N PHE A 41 -6.28 -5.13 17.79
CA PHE A 41 -7.22 -4.30 17.06
C PHE A 41 -8.46 -3.97 17.90
N THR A 42 -8.85 -2.70 17.84
CA THR A 42 -10.01 -2.15 18.52
C THR A 42 -11.21 -2.02 17.59
N ILE A 43 -10.98 -1.95 16.27
CA ILE A 43 -12.03 -1.74 15.28
C ILE A 43 -11.70 -2.38 13.92
N ASP A 44 -12.75 -2.87 13.24
CA ASP A 44 -12.71 -3.29 11.84
C ASP A 44 -13.32 -2.21 10.93
N ALA A 45 -12.50 -1.55 10.12
CA ALA A 45 -12.91 -0.35 9.39
C ALA A 45 -13.76 -0.62 8.13
N ALA A 46 -13.90 -1.88 7.72
CA ALA A 46 -14.54 -2.21 6.45
C ALA A 46 -15.28 -3.54 6.54
N ALA A 47 -16.41 -3.55 7.25
CA ALA A 47 -17.14 -4.77 7.53
C ALA A 47 -18.65 -4.62 7.46
N THR A 48 -19.33 -5.75 7.59
CA THR A 48 -20.76 -5.87 7.87
C THR A 48 -20.93 -6.62 9.19
N ARG A 49 -22.16 -6.65 9.72
CA ARG A 49 -22.48 -7.41 10.93
C ARG A 49 -22.09 -8.89 10.82
N GLU A 50 -22.22 -9.46 9.63
CA GLU A 50 -22.01 -10.89 9.35
C GLU A 50 -20.52 -11.21 9.12
N ASN A 51 -19.75 -10.23 8.64
CA ASN A 51 -18.41 -10.47 8.14
C ASN A 51 -17.30 -9.92 9.05
N ARG A 52 -17.65 -9.04 10.01
CA ARG A 52 -16.74 -8.39 10.95
C ARG A 52 -15.77 -9.35 11.63
N VAL A 53 -14.56 -8.86 11.88
CA VAL A 53 -13.55 -9.58 12.68
C VAL A 53 -13.31 -8.97 14.06
N CYS A 54 -13.76 -7.74 14.29
CA CYS A 54 -13.76 -7.05 15.59
C CYS A 54 -15.19 -6.85 16.12
N ASP A 55 -15.33 -6.55 17.42
CA ASP A 55 -16.63 -6.22 18.03
C ASP A 55 -17.17 -4.87 17.60
N ARG A 56 -16.29 -3.87 17.52
CA ARG A 56 -16.59 -2.59 16.88
C ARG A 56 -16.21 -2.66 15.41
N TYR A 57 -17.05 -2.11 14.56
CA TYR A 57 -16.79 -2.06 13.13
C TYR A 57 -17.51 -0.89 12.47
N PHE A 58 -17.01 -0.48 11.31
CA PHE A 58 -17.73 0.42 10.40
C PHE A 58 -18.33 -0.37 9.25
N ASP A 59 -19.63 -0.17 9.05
CA ASP A 59 -20.38 -0.64 7.89
C ASP A 59 -20.76 0.52 6.95
N ILE A 60 -21.51 0.19 5.89
CA ILE A 60 -21.98 1.14 4.88
C ILE A 60 -22.79 2.28 5.52
N ALA A 61 -23.58 2.00 6.56
CA ALA A 61 -24.46 2.99 7.19
C ALA A 61 -23.68 3.95 8.10
N SER A 62 -22.70 3.43 8.85
CA SER A 62 -21.83 4.24 9.71
C SER A 62 -20.79 5.07 8.96
N ASP A 63 -20.51 4.72 7.69
CA ASP A 63 -19.52 5.34 6.80
C ASP A 63 -18.16 5.60 7.47
N ALA A 64 -17.22 4.66 7.30
CA ALA A 64 -15.86 4.77 7.84
C ALA A 64 -15.15 6.10 7.47
N PHE A 65 -15.51 6.76 6.36
CA PHE A 65 -14.90 8.01 5.96
C PHE A 65 -15.39 9.21 6.77
N ALA A 66 -16.60 9.15 7.33
CA ALA A 66 -17.19 10.16 8.21
C ALA A 66 -16.76 10.02 9.69
N GLN A 67 -16.26 8.84 10.08
CA GLN A 67 -15.88 8.55 11.48
C GLN A 67 -14.43 8.94 11.77
N SER A 68 -14.10 9.36 12.99
CA SER A 68 -12.68 9.50 13.36
C SER A 68 -12.05 8.14 13.61
N TRP A 69 -10.80 7.98 13.20
CA TRP A 69 -9.97 6.78 13.45
C TRP A 69 -8.90 7.05 14.52
N GLN A 70 -8.82 8.26 15.08
CA GLN A 70 -7.80 8.64 16.05
C GLN A 70 -7.88 7.79 17.32
N GLY A 71 -6.72 7.39 17.85
CA GLY A 71 -6.63 6.55 19.05
C GLY A 71 -7.00 5.08 18.85
N GLU A 72 -7.35 4.66 17.62
CA GLU A 72 -7.72 3.27 17.33
C GLU A 72 -6.49 2.44 16.90
N SER A 73 -6.53 1.14 17.21
CA SER A 73 -5.75 0.12 16.51
C SER A 73 -6.66 -0.52 15.47
N LEU A 74 -6.50 -0.11 14.22
CA LEU A 74 -7.47 -0.31 13.16
C LEU A 74 -7.06 -1.46 12.24
N PHE A 75 -7.96 -2.43 12.07
CA PHE A 75 -7.88 -3.44 11.02
C PHE A 75 -8.73 -3.03 9.82
N CYS A 76 -8.25 -3.29 8.60
CA CYS A 76 -9.01 -3.01 7.40
C CYS A 76 -8.69 -4.02 6.28
N ASN A 77 -9.69 -4.77 5.86
CA ASN A 77 -9.69 -5.47 4.56
C ASN A 77 -10.69 -4.73 3.65
N PRO A 78 -10.27 -3.64 2.99
CA PRO A 78 -11.21 -2.73 2.33
C PRO A 78 -11.86 -3.40 1.12
N PRO A 79 -13.05 -2.94 0.69
CA PRO A 79 -13.52 -3.13 -0.66
C PRO A 79 -12.41 -2.77 -1.66
N TYR A 80 -12.03 -3.68 -2.54
CA TYR A 80 -10.88 -3.45 -3.43
C TYR A 80 -11.13 -2.31 -4.42
N SER A 81 -12.40 -1.97 -4.67
CA SER A 81 -12.82 -0.78 -5.40
C SER A 81 -12.54 0.55 -4.67
N GLN A 82 -12.30 0.54 -3.36
CA GLN A 82 -12.15 1.73 -2.51
C GLN A 82 -10.80 1.84 -1.79
N ILE A 83 -9.81 0.99 -2.12
CA ILE A 83 -8.48 0.95 -1.47
C ILE A 83 -7.88 2.36 -1.34
N SER A 84 -7.86 3.14 -2.43
CA SER A 84 -7.27 4.47 -2.43
C SER A 84 -7.95 5.44 -1.44
N LYS A 85 -9.26 5.28 -1.17
CA LYS A 85 -9.96 6.12 -0.19
C LYS A 85 -9.55 5.75 1.22
N PHE A 86 -9.51 4.45 1.54
CA PHE A 86 -9.06 3.96 2.85
C PHE A 86 -7.60 4.34 3.13
N LEU A 87 -6.69 4.09 2.18
CA LEU A 87 -5.26 4.36 2.37
C LEU A 87 -4.92 5.85 2.49
N LYS A 88 -5.75 6.76 1.96
CA LYS A 88 -5.57 8.21 2.19
C LYS A 88 -5.74 8.60 3.66
N LYS A 89 -6.55 7.85 4.41
CA LYS A 89 -6.86 8.09 5.83
C LYS A 89 -6.06 7.16 6.77
N ALA A 90 -5.17 6.33 6.21
CA ALA A 90 -4.43 5.30 6.96
C ALA A 90 -3.46 5.84 8.03
N HIS A 91 -3.17 7.15 8.03
CA HIS A 91 -2.32 7.82 9.02
C HIS A 91 -3.10 8.37 10.22
N GLU A 92 -4.43 8.32 10.20
CA GLU A 92 -5.25 8.82 11.31
C GLU A 92 -5.21 7.95 12.58
N PRO A 93 -5.29 6.59 12.50
CA PRO A 93 -5.22 5.75 13.70
C PRO A 93 -3.80 5.64 14.23
N ASP A 94 -3.68 5.32 15.53
CA ASP A 94 -2.37 5.02 16.15
C ASP A 94 -1.66 3.89 15.39
N THR A 95 -2.44 2.91 14.95
CA THR A 95 -1.98 1.83 14.07
C THR A 95 -3.05 1.49 13.05
N GLY A 96 -2.69 1.46 11.76
CA GLY A 96 -3.59 1.01 10.69
C GLY A 96 -3.01 -0.20 9.96
N VAL A 97 -3.71 -1.33 9.95
CA VAL A 97 -3.28 -2.56 9.26
C VAL A 97 -4.23 -2.88 8.13
N PHE A 98 -3.69 -2.93 6.90
CA PHE A 98 -4.47 -3.07 5.69
C PHE A 98 -4.12 -4.35 4.92
N VAL A 99 -5.14 -5.09 4.50
CA VAL A 99 -5.00 -6.26 3.62
C VAL A 99 -5.34 -5.84 2.19
N VAL A 100 -4.34 -5.64 1.33
CA VAL A 100 -4.56 -5.09 -0.02
C VAL A 100 -3.83 -5.88 -1.10
N PRO A 101 -4.31 -5.87 -2.35
CA PRO A 101 -3.59 -6.48 -3.47
C PRO A 101 -2.18 -5.90 -3.64
N ALA A 102 -1.15 -6.74 -3.74
CA ALA A 102 0.23 -6.30 -3.98
C ALA A 102 0.44 -5.84 -5.43
N ARG A 103 -0.07 -4.66 -5.78
CA ARG A 103 0.01 -4.05 -7.12
C ARG A 103 1.08 -2.97 -7.12
N THR A 104 2.34 -3.39 -6.98
CA THR A 104 3.50 -2.53 -6.71
C THR A 104 3.76 -1.42 -7.74
N GLN A 105 3.22 -1.57 -8.95
CA GLN A 105 3.28 -0.63 -10.06
C GLN A 105 2.04 0.26 -10.21
N SER A 106 0.98 0.01 -9.45
CA SER A 106 -0.27 0.78 -9.57
C SER A 106 -0.13 2.17 -8.97
N GLY A 107 -0.92 3.14 -9.48
CA GLY A 107 -0.87 4.52 -9.02
C GLY A 107 -1.16 4.68 -7.51
N TYR A 108 -2.06 3.87 -6.95
CA TYR A 108 -2.31 3.92 -5.50
C TYR A 108 -1.12 3.38 -4.71
N TRP A 109 -0.46 2.32 -5.20
CA TRP A 109 0.67 1.73 -4.50
C TRP A 109 1.87 2.68 -4.51
N LEU A 110 2.21 3.23 -5.68
CA LEU A 110 3.29 4.20 -5.80
C LEU A 110 3.06 5.39 -4.85
N LYS A 111 1.88 5.99 -4.88
CA LYS A 111 1.57 7.23 -4.14
C LYS A 111 1.25 7.04 -2.66
N LEU A 112 0.48 5.99 -2.32
CA LEU A 112 -0.06 5.81 -0.98
C LEU A 112 0.73 4.78 -0.15
N VAL A 113 1.63 4.00 -0.77
CA VAL A 113 2.45 2.98 -0.08
C VAL A 113 3.94 3.30 -0.17
N TRP A 114 4.51 3.38 -1.38
CA TRP A 114 5.95 3.61 -1.54
C TRP A 114 6.39 5.01 -1.15
N THR A 115 5.66 6.05 -1.55
CA THR A 115 6.05 7.43 -1.23
C THR A 115 5.39 7.97 0.03
N ASN A 116 4.56 7.18 0.70
CA ASN A 116 3.84 7.61 1.89
C ASN A 116 4.69 7.39 3.15
N SER A 117 5.08 8.48 3.80
CA SER A 117 5.92 8.47 5.01
C SER A 117 5.25 7.81 6.21
N TYR A 118 3.92 7.67 6.22
CA TYR A 118 3.20 7.00 7.30
C TYR A 118 3.13 5.48 7.12
N CYS A 119 3.49 4.94 5.95
CA CYS A 119 3.60 3.50 5.72
C CYS A 119 4.92 2.98 6.31
N HIS A 120 4.83 2.19 7.37
CA HIS A 120 5.99 1.71 8.12
C HIS A 120 6.45 0.34 7.64
N GLU A 121 5.50 -0.57 7.44
CA GLU A 121 5.81 -1.95 7.08
C GLU A 121 5.03 -2.42 5.85
N ILE A 122 5.70 -3.21 5.02
CA ILE A 122 5.11 -3.92 3.90
C ILE A 122 5.47 -5.39 4.06
N ARG A 123 4.44 -6.23 4.22
CA ARG A 123 4.60 -7.69 4.32
C ARG A 123 4.06 -8.34 3.07
N PHE A 124 4.94 -8.76 2.18
CA PHE A 124 4.57 -9.56 1.02
C PHE A 124 4.27 -10.99 1.45
N LEU A 125 3.31 -11.63 0.78
CA LEU A 125 2.88 -12.98 1.13
C LEU A 125 3.44 -13.99 0.15
N HIS A 126 4.09 -15.03 0.69
CA HIS A 126 4.45 -16.20 -0.09
C HIS A 126 3.19 -17.02 -0.37
N ARG A 127 2.78 -17.01 -1.66
CA ARG A 127 1.50 -17.49 -2.21
C ARG A 127 0.32 -16.55 -1.96
N ASN A 128 -0.75 -16.75 -2.71
CA ASN A 128 -1.95 -15.93 -2.59
C ASN A 128 -2.84 -16.39 -1.43
N VAL A 129 -3.61 -15.47 -0.86
CA VAL A 129 -4.47 -15.71 0.31
C VAL A 129 -5.70 -16.52 -0.08
N ARG A 130 -6.15 -17.42 0.80
CA ARG A 130 -7.42 -18.14 0.63
C ARG A 130 -8.56 -17.40 1.33
N PHE A 131 -9.02 -16.30 0.74
CA PHE A 131 -10.12 -15.54 1.32
C PHE A 131 -11.39 -16.40 1.46
N VAL A 132 -12.17 -16.10 2.50
CA VAL A 132 -13.45 -16.75 2.74
C VAL A 132 -14.51 -16.05 1.88
N PRO A 133 -15.24 -16.78 1.02
CA PRO A 133 -16.26 -16.18 0.17
C PRO A 133 -17.43 -15.65 1.01
N PRO A 134 -18.13 -14.61 0.55
CA PRO A 134 -19.38 -14.18 1.18
C PRO A 134 -20.48 -15.25 1.00
N PRO A 135 -21.54 -15.23 1.83
CA PRO A 135 -22.66 -16.17 1.71
C PRO A 135 -23.23 -16.22 0.30
N GLY A 136 -23.50 -17.42 -0.21
CA GLY A 136 -24.07 -17.63 -1.54
C GLY A 136 -23.08 -17.56 -2.71
N VAL A 137 -21.80 -17.21 -2.47
CA VAL A 137 -20.78 -17.25 -3.52
C VAL A 137 -20.11 -18.61 -3.58
N ALA A 138 -20.41 -19.36 -4.65
CA ALA A 138 -19.73 -20.60 -4.97
C ALA A 138 -18.31 -20.32 -5.50
N GLN A 139 -17.31 -20.99 -4.94
CA GLN A 139 -15.97 -21.01 -5.51
C GLN A 139 -15.84 -22.19 -6.47
N ALA A 140 -15.21 -21.98 -7.63
CA ALA A 140 -14.90 -23.06 -8.57
C ALA A 140 -14.02 -24.16 -7.94
N VAL A 141 -13.19 -23.79 -6.97
CA VAL A 141 -12.38 -24.70 -6.15
C VAL A 141 -12.57 -24.34 -4.69
N ILE A 142 -12.86 -25.33 -3.83
CA ILE A 142 -12.98 -25.11 -2.38
C ILE A 142 -11.64 -24.59 -1.84
N ALA A 143 -11.70 -23.50 -1.06
CA ALA A 143 -10.52 -22.86 -0.49
C ALA A 143 -9.50 -22.41 -1.56
N ASN A 144 -10.01 -21.93 -2.70
CA ASN A 144 -9.17 -21.38 -3.76
C ASN A 144 -8.34 -20.20 -3.26
N ARG A 145 -7.13 -20.05 -3.79
CA ARG A 145 -6.30 -18.87 -3.52
C ARG A 145 -6.78 -17.71 -4.39
N ALA A 146 -6.65 -16.49 -3.87
CA ALA A 146 -6.95 -15.27 -4.61
C ALA A 146 -6.15 -15.26 -5.93
N PRO A 147 -6.71 -14.75 -7.04
CA PRO A 147 -5.98 -14.67 -8.30
C PRO A 147 -4.88 -13.59 -8.27
N LEU A 148 -4.96 -12.65 -7.31
CA LEU A 148 -4.02 -11.56 -7.16
C LEU A 148 -3.09 -11.79 -5.95
N PRO A 149 -1.82 -11.38 -6.03
CA PRO A 149 -0.97 -11.30 -4.86
C PRO A 149 -1.51 -10.27 -3.88
N VAL A 150 -1.30 -10.49 -2.60
CA VAL A 150 -1.78 -9.64 -1.48
C VAL A 150 -0.59 -9.29 -0.61
N ALA A 151 -0.64 -8.11 0.00
CA ALA A 151 0.30 -7.66 1.01
C ALA A 151 -0.46 -7.16 2.25
N ILE A 152 0.24 -7.21 3.39
CA ILE A 152 -0.17 -6.50 4.60
C ILE A 152 0.62 -5.20 4.65
N LEU A 153 -0.10 -4.09 4.81
CA LEU A 153 0.50 -2.78 5.03
C LEU A 153 0.26 -2.35 6.47
N VAL A 154 1.28 -1.78 7.11
CA VAL A 154 1.18 -1.24 8.48
C VAL A 154 1.51 0.23 8.45
N TYR A 155 0.55 1.04 8.87
CA TYR A 155 0.67 2.49 9.02
C TYR A 155 0.68 2.87 10.49
N ARG A 156 1.28 4.03 10.78
CA ARG A 156 1.28 4.68 12.09
C ARG A 156 0.89 6.14 11.88
N ASN A 157 0.42 6.81 12.94
CA ASN A 157 0.08 8.23 12.92
C ASN A 157 1.27 9.19 12.98
N THR A 158 2.48 8.68 13.16
CA THR A 158 3.72 9.46 13.08
C THR A 158 4.48 9.13 11.80
N PRO A 159 5.11 10.10 11.10
CA PRO A 159 5.94 9.81 9.94
C PRO A 159 7.15 8.93 10.30
N ARG A 160 7.48 8.01 9.39
CA ARG A 160 8.64 7.13 9.49
C ARG A 160 9.95 7.92 9.32
N THR A 161 10.97 7.60 10.13
CA THR A 161 12.30 8.25 10.08
C THR A 161 13.41 7.42 9.38
N ALA A 162 13.10 6.20 8.98
CA ALA A 162 14.03 5.19 8.44
C ALA A 162 13.38 4.43 7.28
N GLU A 163 14.05 3.70 6.40
CA GLU A 163 13.38 3.03 5.25
C GLU A 163 12.21 2.09 5.63
N HIS A 164 11.33 1.72 4.69
CA HIS A 164 10.26 0.73 4.96
C HIS A 164 10.84 -0.57 5.51
N ARG A 165 10.20 -1.11 6.54
CA ARG A 165 10.44 -2.50 6.93
C ARG A 165 9.72 -3.41 5.94
N ILE A 166 10.48 -4.27 5.27
CA ILE A 166 9.94 -5.17 4.24
C ILE A 166 10.21 -6.61 4.67
N THR A 167 9.14 -7.42 4.69
CA THR A 167 9.21 -8.84 5.04
C THR A 167 8.45 -9.69 4.04
N VAL A 168 8.80 -10.96 3.98
CA VAL A 168 8.01 -12.00 3.32
C VAL A 168 7.43 -12.90 4.40
N CYS A 169 6.11 -13.11 4.37
CA CYS A 169 5.38 -13.91 5.35
C CYS A 169 4.63 -15.07 4.68
N CYS A 170 4.35 -16.13 5.43
CA CYS A 170 3.49 -17.21 4.96
C CYS A 170 2.05 -16.70 4.78
N ALA A 171 1.44 -16.88 3.59
CA ALA A 171 0.08 -16.40 3.35
C ALA A 171 -1.00 -17.03 4.25
N ASP A 172 -0.78 -18.26 4.72
CA ASP A 172 -1.78 -19.00 5.50
C ASP A 172 -1.71 -18.69 7.01
N THR A 173 -0.55 -18.19 7.51
CA THR A 173 -0.33 -17.94 8.94
C THR A 173 0.18 -16.53 9.27
N LEU A 174 0.66 -15.77 8.29
CA LEU A 174 1.44 -14.53 8.49
C LEU A 174 2.71 -14.65 9.33
N LEU A 175 3.19 -15.87 9.58
CA LEU A 175 4.49 -16.04 10.21
C LEU A 175 5.58 -15.51 9.27
N PRO A 176 6.55 -14.73 9.78
CA PRO A 176 7.67 -14.23 8.99
C PRO A 176 8.49 -15.40 8.44
N LEU A 177 8.80 -15.36 7.15
CA LEU A 177 9.70 -16.29 6.48
C LEU A 177 11.07 -15.65 6.30
N THR A 178 11.09 -14.41 5.82
CA THR A 178 12.33 -13.67 5.52
C THR A 178 12.15 -12.19 5.81
N VAL A 179 13.19 -11.55 6.36
CA VAL A 179 13.28 -10.10 6.45
C VAL A 179 14.10 -9.58 5.27
N VAL A 180 13.47 -8.80 4.39
CA VAL A 180 14.10 -8.21 3.20
C VAL A 180 14.78 -6.89 3.56
N ASN A 181 14.08 -6.04 4.32
CA ASN A 181 14.62 -4.81 4.87
C ASN A 181 14.18 -4.66 6.33
N ARG A 182 15.14 -4.42 7.23
CA ARG A 182 14.87 -4.23 8.66
C ARG A 182 14.36 -2.83 9.00
N GLY A 183 14.39 -1.88 8.07
CA GLY A 183 14.05 -0.48 8.31
C GLY A 183 15.19 0.30 8.97
N GLY A 184 16.42 0.16 8.45
CA GLY A 184 17.61 0.82 8.99
C GLY A 184 17.56 2.35 8.90
N LYS A 185 18.24 3.04 9.82
CA LYS A 185 18.34 4.52 9.86
C LYS A 185 18.72 5.06 8.48
N GLY A 186 17.98 6.07 8.02
CA GLY A 186 18.26 6.76 6.76
C GLY A 186 19.68 7.31 6.76
N GLY A 187 20.56 6.68 5.99
CA GLY A 187 21.99 7.02 5.93
C GLY A 187 22.40 7.75 4.67
N ARG A 188 21.57 7.77 3.62
CA ARG A 188 21.71 8.60 2.41
C ARG A 188 20.31 8.82 1.83
N PRO A 189 19.89 10.06 1.49
CA PRO A 189 18.72 10.24 0.65
C PRO A 189 19.04 9.53 -0.68
N THR A 190 18.39 8.40 -0.96
CA THR A 190 18.77 7.58 -2.11
C THR A 190 17.93 7.89 -3.35
N LEU A 191 16.79 8.57 -3.22
CA LEU A 191 15.87 8.79 -4.33
C LEU A 191 15.28 10.20 -4.28
N TYR A 192 15.54 10.96 -5.34
CA TYR A 192 14.78 12.16 -5.69
C TYR A 192 13.41 11.73 -6.19
N ASP A 193 12.41 12.58 -6.04
CA ASP A 193 11.07 12.24 -6.52
C ASP A 193 11.05 12.10 -8.07
N ALA A 194 10.01 11.45 -8.58
CA ALA A 194 9.90 11.16 -10.01
C ALA A 194 9.86 12.45 -10.86
N GLU A 195 9.29 13.54 -10.34
CA GLU A 195 9.19 14.83 -11.03
C GLU A 195 10.56 15.51 -11.12
N GLN A 196 11.36 15.43 -10.06
CA GLN A 196 12.74 15.91 -10.01
C GLN A 196 13.63 15.16 -11.00
N ILE A 197 13.50 13.83 -11.09
CA ILE A 197 14.25 13.03 -12.07
C ILE A 197 13.80 13.33 -13.49
N ASP A 198 12.50 13.43 -13.76
CA ASP A 198 11.98 13.80 -15.09
C ASP A 198 12.52 15.17 -15.51
N MET A 199 12.59 16.13 -14.59
CA MET A 199 13.14 17.46 -14.85
C MET A 199 14.65 17.41 -15.15
N VAL A 200 15.43 16.56 -14.46
CA VAL A 200 16.85 16.33 -14.80
C VAL A 200 16.99 15.79 -16.23
N VAL A 201 16.19 14.78 -16.60
CA VAL A 201 16.22 14.17 -17.93
C VAL A 201 15.89 15.21 -19.00
N GLN A 202 14.79 15.94 -18.84
CA GLN A 202 14.37 16.96 -19.81
C GLN A 202 15.40 18.08 -19.99
N LEU A 203 16.04 18.55 -18.91
CA LEU A 203 17.04 19.60 -19.00
C LEU A 203 18.35 19.09 -19.64
N TYR A 204 18.73 17.85 -19.36
CA TYR A 204 19.87 17.19 -20.01
C TYR A 204 19.66 17.01 -21.52
N GLU A 205 18.49 16.51 -21.94
CA GLU A 205 18.14 16.35 -23.37
C GLU A 205 18.09 17.70 -24.12
N LYS A 206 17.81 18.80 -23.41
CA LYS A 206 17.88 20.17 -23.93
C LYS A 206 19.31 20.74 -24.01
N GLY A 207 20.33 19.97 -23.61
CA GLY A 207 21.74 20.38 -23.62
C GLY A 207 22.14 21.28 -22.44
N SER A 208 21.36 21.31 -21.36
CA SER A 208 21.70 22.10 -20.17
C SER A 208 22.95 21.55 -19.47
N THR A 209 23.78 22.42 -18.90
CA THR A 209 24.96 21.98 -18.14
C THR A 209 24.56 21.32 -16.82
N ILE A 210 25.41 20.43 -16.29
CA ILE A 210 25.22 19.81 -14.96
C ILE A 210 24.97 20.87 -13.87
N GLN A 211 25.60 22.05 -14.00
CA GLN A 211 25.38 23.16 -13.08
C GLN A 211 23.94 23.70 -13.14
N ALA A 212 23.47 24.05 -14.34
CA ALA A 212 22.14 24.61 -14.54
C ALA A 212 21.05 23.62 -14.11
N ILE A 213 21.26 22.32 -14.38
CA ILE A 213 20.34 21.26 -13.96
C ILE A 213 20.29 21.17 -12.43
N ALA A 214 21.44 21.20 -11.74
CA ALA A 214 21.50 21.13 -10.29
C ALA A 214 20.80 22.31 -9.61
N GLU A 215 20.99 23.52 -10.16
CA GLU A 215 20.33 24.74 -9.67
C GLU A 215 18.81 24.69 -9.87
N ALA A 216 18.35 24.22 -11.02
CA ALA A 216 16.91 24.13 -11.33
C ALA A 216 16.17 23.04 -10.53
N THR A 217 16.84 21.94 -10.20
CA THR A 217 16.22 20.77 -9.57
C THR A 217 16.44 20.69 -8.06
N GLY A 218 17.36 21.49 -7.52
CA GLY A 218 17.81 21.37 -6.13
C GLY A 218 18.63 20.11 -5.85
N ILE A 219 18.99 19.35 -6.89
CA ILE A 219 19.79 18.13 -6.79
C ILE A 219 21.28 18.48 -6.75
N PRO A 220 22.09 17.91 -5.84
CA PRO A 220 23.53 18.13 -5.82
C PRO A 220 24.19 17.86 -7.17
N ARG A 221 25.11 18.73 -7.59
CA ARG A 221 25.85 18.61 -8.88
C ARG A 221 26.51 17.24 -9.07
N SER A 222 27.06 16.67 -8.00
CA SER A 222 27.67 15.33 -8.01
C SER A 222 26.66 14.21 -8.27
N THR A 223 25.39 14.42 -7.92
CA THR A 223 24.33 13.47 -8.21
C THR A 223 23.75 13.68 -9.61
N VAL A 224 23.52 14.91 -10.03
CA VAL A 224 23.16 15.22 -11.42
C VAL A 224 24.19 14.59 -12.37
N GLY A 225 25.49 14.79 -12.13
CA GLY A 225 26.53 14.18 -12.96
C GLY A 225 26.47 12.64 -13.01
N ARG A 226 26.13 11.97 -11.90
CA ARG A 226 25.92 10.51 -11.88
C ARG A 226 24.67 10.06 -12.64
N ILE A 227 23.62 10.87 -12.63
CA ILE A 227 22.39 10.62 -13.39
C ILE A 227 22.67 10.79 -14.88
N THR A 228 23.27 11.90 -15.29
CA THR A 228 23.55 12.21 -16.70
C THR A 228 24.51 11.22 -17.36
N ILE A 229 25.45 10.62 -16.62
CA ILE A 229 26.31 9.53 -17.15
C ILE A 229 25.50 8.31 -17.63
N ARG A 230 24.28 8.12 -17.11
CA ARG A 230 23.41 6.99 -17.42
C ARG A 230 22.31 7.33 -18.46
N LEU A 231 22.27 8.59 -18.93
CA LEU A 231 21.32 9.12 -19.90
C LEU A 231 22.01 9.34 -21.25
#